data_AF-A0A9W8YJJ9-F1
#
_entry.id   AF-A0A9W8YJJ9-F1
#
_cell.length_a   1.000
_cell.length_b   1.000
_cell.length_c   1.000
_cell.angle_alpha   90.00
_cell.angle_beta   90.00
_cell.angle_gamma   90.00
#
_symmetry.space_group_name_H-M   'P 1'
#
loop_
_entity.id
_entity.type
_entity.pdbx_description
1 polymer ?
#
loop_
_entity_poly.entity_id
_entity_poly.type
_entity_poly.pdbx_seq_one_letter_code
_entity_poly.pdbx_strand_id
1 'polypeptide(L)'
;MGSVEKMMQIDSQSFLEARKIAEKIRSLCRVPAISIGVLHRGKLAFTDSVGVRDVGTDQKPDGDTIYTLCSISKTFVAAALGILVDQGKMDWADPVGKYLPGFRTEGDPTVAEKATFNDFLRHTSGLADPVVTLLGPNGTVLVSKSGLLDVVNETPTKDSEGKPYFNTTWKYSNVAYGMLTLVVEKLSGVSYADFVQDNILTPLRMDHTAVSNEQVESSNNVAKSYAKLSDDSLHELKYEWTSKENSPILGMIGIRSSVNDMLKYCAAVMEASEGDTKKPMDILSTVTENPLKQMNWILRDGYWWTRPHDDQFNNTSRFHAAWMEVEMPSCMTSWGSWNKTLGDLAETEEDKSVRNANILGQNSGKRLLHKSVGCGICGVASVNIFPETQSAVVALSSGINCGDAADFAASVYIQELFNLEPKIDILALAEREVAKRLEDWDTIMRDLDEHRDTSQPEHDPSEYVGEYHGFGITVSIERDIATGKMMVCLNKVEATRQELEYYNVDWYSFWPKTRDEWLKGGWLDWDYYLVGIFKFVRKEGVVTGFTWVWEEGAEPYPFTRKA
;
A
#
# COMPACT_ATOMS: atom_id res chain seq x y z
N MET A 1 -28.15 -37.65 -25.91
CA MET A 1 -26.96 -36.91 -26.39
C MET A 1 -27.28 -35.44 -26.50
N GLY A 2 -27.47 -34.78 -25.37
CA GLY A 2 -27.78 -33.35 -25.28
C GLY A 2 -27.49 -32.88 -23.86
N SER A 3 -27.02 -31.63 -23.74
CA SER A 3 -26.68 -30.90 -22.50
C SER A 3 -25.34 -31.18 -21.82
N VAL A 4 -24.25 -31.25 -22.59
CA VAL A 4 -22.88 -31.12 -22.04
C VAL A 4 -22.14 -30.04 -22.84
N GLU A 5 -21.65 -29.03 -22.12
CA GLU A 5 -20.61 -28.07 -22.53
C GLU A 5 -20.96 -27.03 -23.61
N LYS A 6 -21.66 -25.95 -23.21
CA LYS A 6 -21.23 -24.61 -23.64
C LYS A 6 -19.94 -24.29 -22.88
N MET A 7 -18.80 -24.77 -23.38
CA MET A 7 -17.50 -24.23 -22.99
C MET A 7 -17.50 -22.74 -23.39
N MET A 8 -17.48 -21.82 -22.43
CA MET A 8 -16.93 -20.48 -22.67
C MET A 8 -15.46 -20.71 -23.00
N GLN A 9 -15.14 -20.85 -24.28
CA GLN A 9 -13.86 -20.32 -24.77
C GLN A 9 -13.90 -18.85 -24.40
N ILE A 10 -12.93 -18.41 -23.61
CA ILE A 10 -12.73 -16.98 -23.33
C ILE A 10 -12.75 -16.26 -24.67
N ASP A 11 -13.63 -15.28 -24.83
CA ASP A 11 -13.73 -14.52 -26.06
C ASP A 11 -12.47 -13.67 -26.19
N SER A 12 -11.52 -14.13 -27.00
CA SER A 12 -10.29 -13.40 -27.26
C SER A 12 -10.57 -11.98 -27.76
N GLN A 13 -11.72 -11.76 -28.41
CA GLN A 13 -12.10 -10.42 -28.87
C GLN A 13 -12.45 -9.50 -27.70
N SER A 14 -13.15 -9.97 -26.67
CA SER A 14 -13.52 -9.14 -25.51
C SER A 14 -12.28 -8.68 -24.74
N PHE A 15 -11.28 -9.54 -24.58
CA PHE A 15 -10.00 -9.17 -23.95
C PHE A 15 -9.15 -8.22 -24.81
N LEU A 16 -9.25 -8.30 -26.15
CA LEU A 16 -8.63 -7.30 -27.03
C LEU A 16 -9.32 -5.93 -26.93
N GLU A 17 -10.63 -5.87 -26.75
CA GLU A 17 -11.32 -4.61 -26.47
C GLU A 17 -11.00 -4.09 -25.07
N ALA A 18 -10.94 -4.96 -24.05
CA ALA A 18 -10.49 -4.62 -22.70
C ALA A 18 -9.09 -3.99 -22.70
N ARG A 19 -8.17 -4.53 -23.52
CA ARG A 19 -6.83 -3.98 -23.72
C ARG A 19 -6.86 -2.54 -24.23
N LYS A 20 -7.77 -2.20 -25.16
CA LYS A 20 -7.91 -0.82 -25.67
C LYS A 20 -8.42 0.11 -24.57
N ILE A 21 -9.32 -0.36 -23.71
CA ILE A 21 -9.78 0.41 -22.54
C ILE A 21 -8.62 0.60 -21.55
N ALA A 22 -7.82 -0.43 -21.29
CA ALA A 22 -6.64 -0.33 -20.44
C ALA A 22 -5.60 0.68 -20.97
N GLU A 23 -5.36 0.75 -22.28
CA GLU A 23 -4.51 1.79 -22.88
C GLU A 23 -5.07 3.21 -22.68
N LYS A 24 -6.39 3.38 -22.74
CA LYS A 24 -7.04 4.67 -22.44
C LYS A 24 -6.91 5.01 -20.96
N ILE A 25 -7.15 4.07 -20.05
CA ILE A 25 -6.95 4.23 -18.60
C ILE A 25 -5.50 4.63 -18.32
N ARG A 26 -4.52 3.94 -18.92
CA ARG A 26 -3.09 4.26 -18.81
C ARG A 26 -2.82 5.73 -19.15
N SER A 27 -3.35 6.17 -20.29
CA SER A 27 -3.20 7.55 -20.75
C SER A 27 -3.90 8.56 -19.83
N LEU A 28 -5.12 8.26 -19.37
CA LEU A 28 -5.91 9.12 -18.49
C LEU A 28 -5.25 9.29 -17.12
N CYS A 29 -4.84 8.18 -16.49
CA CYS A 29 -4.14 8.17 -15.21
C CYS A 29 -2.69 8.67 -15.33
N ARG A 30 -2.20 8.94 -16.55
CA ARG A 30 -0.87 9.46 -16.87
C ARG A 30 0.25 8.54 -16.36
N VAL A 31 0.06 7.22 -16.44
CA VAL A 31 1.07 6.23 -16.02
C VAL A 31 1.86 5.71 -17.24
N PRO A 32 3.16 5.42 -17.09
CA PRO A 32 3.98 4.90 -18.20
C PRO A 32 3.53 3.55 -18.74
N ALA A 33 3.16 2.61 -17.88
CA ALA A 33 2.83 1.24 -18.25
C ALA A 33 1.76 0.62 -17.35
N ILE A 34 0.98 -0.28 -17.93
CA ILE A 34 0.14 -1.25 -17.21
C ILE A 34 0.39 -2.64 -17.81
N SER A 35 0.68 -3.63 -16.97
CA SER A 35 0.72 -5.05 -17.34
C SER A 35 -0.47 -5.77 -16.69
N ILE A 36 -1.17 -6.61 -17.46
CA ILE A 36 -2.35 -7.35 -17.00
C ILE A 36 -2.20 -8.83 -17.31
N GLY A 37 -2.61 -9.67 -16.36
CA GLY A 37 -2.68 -11.11 -16.52
C GLY A 37 -3.98 -11.67 -15.98
N VAL A 38 -4.51 -12.68 -16.69
CA VAL A 38 -5.74 -13.38 -16.35
C VAL A 38 -5.45 -14.89 -16.30
N LEU A 39 -5.72 -15.47 -15.14
CA LEU A 39 -5.83 -16.92 -14.95
C LEU A 39 -7.33 -17.29 -14.95
N HIS A 40 -7.70 -18.37 -15.62
CA HIS A 40 -9.05 -18.90 -15.55
C HIS A 40 -9.03 -20.43 -15.57
N ARG A 41 -9.78 -21.07 -14.65
CA ARG A 41 -9.84 -22.54 -14.51
C ARG A 41 -8.45 -23.17 -14.40
N GLY A 42 -7.57 -22.52 -13.64
CA GLY A 42 -6.19 -22.96 -13.42
C GLY A 42 -5.23 -22.78 -14.61
N LYS A 43 -5.66 -22.14 -15.70
CA LYS A 43 -4.83 -21.92 -16.91
C LYS A 43 -4.56 -20.45 -17.16
N LEU A 44 -3.37 -20.14 -17.65
CA LEU A 44 -3.06 -18.80 -18.14
C LEU A 44 -3.95 -18.51 -19.36
N ALA A 45 -4.88 -17.57 -19.20
CA ALA A 45 -5.87 -17.23 -20.21
C ALA A 45 -5.44 -16.05 -21.08
N PHE A 46 -4.78 -15.06 -20.48
CA PHE A 46 -4.37 -13.84 -21.16
C PHE A 46 -3.24 -13.17 -20.38
N THR A 47 -2.24 -12.65 -21.09
CA THR A 47 -1.26 -11.70 -20.55
C THR A 47 -0.95 -10.68 -21.63
N ASP A 48 -1.00 -9.40 -21.28
CA ASP A 48 -0.64 -8.33 -22.20
C ASP A 48 -0.19 -7.11 -21.40
N SER A 49 0.38 -6.13 -22.09
CA SER A 49 0.84 -4.90 -21.48
C SER A 49 0.70 -3.74 -22.45
N VAL A 50 0.54 -2.55 -21.88
CA VAL A 50 0.33 -1.30 -22.60
C VAL A 50 1.30 -0.24 -22.08
N GLY A 51 1.74 0.67 -22.97
CA GLY A 51 2.72 1.70 -22.63
C GLY A 51 4.19 1.31 -22.79
N VAL A 52 5.06 1.91 -21.96
CA VAL A 52 6.52 1.73 -21.96
C VAL A 52 7.04 1.53 -20.55
N ARG A 53 8.01 0.63 -20.36
CA ARG A 53 8.57 0.33 -19.03
C ARG A 53 9.66 1.32 -18.61
N ASP A 54 10.26 2.03 -19.56
CA ASP A 54 11.29 3.05 -19.36
C ASP A 54 11.03 4.22 -20.31
N VAL A 55 10.69 5.39 -19.77
CA VAL A 55 10.30 6.56 -20.55
C VAL A 55 11.49 7.11 -21.32
N GLY A 56 11.26 7.49 -22.58
CA GLY A 56 12.33 7.94 -23.48
C GLY A 56 13.01 6.79 -24.22
N THR A 57 12.53 5.55 -24.04
CA THR A 57 12.95 4.36 -24.79
C THR A 57 11.76 3.73 -25.50
N ASP A 58 12.04 2.83 -26.46
CA ASP A 58 11.01 1.99 -27.11
C ASP A 58 10.76 0.67 -26.35
N GLN A 59 11.25 0.55 -25.11
CA GLN A 59 11.13 -0.69 -24.34
C GLN A 59 9.70 -0.88 -23.83
N LYS A 60 9.03 -1.87 -24.40
CA LYS A 60 7.67 -2.25 -24.00
C LYS A 60 7.70 -3.12 -22.75
N PRO A 61 6.73 -2.96 -21.84
CA PRO A 61 6.48 -3.93 -20.79
C PRO A 61 5.94 -5.25 -21.37
N ASP A 62 6.11 -6.33 -20.62
CA ASP A 62 5.55 -7.65 -20.87
C ASP A 62 5.11 -8.33 -19.55
N GLY A 63 4.70 -9.59 -19.63
CA GLY A 63 4.23 -10.36 -18.47
C GLY A 63 5.29 -10.63 -17.40
N ASP A 64 6.57 -10.49 -17.74
CA ASP A 64 7.72 -10.72 -16.86
C ASP A 64 8.38 -9.40 -16.40
N THR A 65 7.86 -8.23 -16.84
CA THR A 65 8.30 -6.93 -16.35
C THR A 65 8.05 -6.80 -14.85
N ILE A 66 9.09 -6.42 -14.11
CA ILE A 66 9.06 -6.27 -12.66
C ILE A 66 8.50 -4.89 -12.29
N TYR A 67 7.45 -4.88 -11.46
CA TYR A 67 6.82 -3.70 -10.86
C TYR A 67 6.87 -3.79 -9.34
N THR A 68 6.82 -2.65 -8.66
CA THR A 68 6.70 -2.62 -7.20
C THR A 68 5.28 -2.98 -6.77
N LEU A 69 5.17 -3.90 -5.82
CA LEU A 69 3.90 -4.43 -5.36
C LEU A 69 3.23 -3.57 -4.29
N CYS A 70 3.97 -2.64 -3.67
CA CYS A 70 3.49 -1.83 -2.56
C CYS A 70 2.84 -2.75 -1.49
N SER A 71 1.68 -2.38 -0.94
CA SER A 71 1.01 -3.13 0.13
C SER A 71 0.65 -4.59 -0.17
N ILE A 72 0.70 -5.06 -1.43
CA ILE A 72 0.57 -6.50 -1.72
C ILE A 72 1.73 -7.30 -1.10
N SER A 73 2.88 -6.66 -0.83
CA SER A 73 4.01 -7.23 -0.07
C SER A 73 3.58 -7.85 1.26
N LYS A 74 2.53 -7.29 1.89
CA LYS A 74 1.97 -7.80 3.15
C LYS A 74 1.39 -9.21 3.04
N THR A 75 0.93 -9.61 1.85
CA THR A 75 0.47 -10.99 1.62
C THR A 75 1.63 -11.99 1.74
N PHE A 76 2.86 -11.60 1.39
CA PHE A 76 4.06 -12.42 1.56
C PHE A 76 4.50 -12.48 3.03
N VAL A 77 4.27 -11.42 3.81
CA VAL A 77 4.46 -11.46 5.28
C VAL A 77 3.51 -12.49 5.90
N ALA A 78 2.22 -12.47 5.54
CA ALA A 78 1.25 -13.44 6.02
C ALA A 78 1.62 -14.88 5.61
N ALA A 79 2.03 -15.08 4.35
CA ALA A 79 2.54 -16.36 3.87
C ALA A 79 3.76 -16.86 4.65
N ALA A 80 4.74 -15.98 4.91
CA ALA A 80 5.94 -16.33 5.66
C ALA A 80 5.64 -16.75 7.10
N LEU A 81 4.73 -16.04 7.78
CA LEU A 81 4.25 -16.44 9.10
C LEU A 81 3.50 -17.77 9.06
N GLY A 82 2.70 -18.01 8.01
CA GLY A 82 2.02 -19.29 7.81
C GLY A 82 2.98 -20.47 7.70
N ILE A 83 4.09 -20.29 6.97
CA ILE A 83 5.15 -21.30 6.89
C ILE A 83 5.78 -21.54 8.27
N LEU A 84 5.95 -20.51 9.10
CA LEU A 84 6.47 -20.69 10.47
C LEU A 84 5.48 -21.40 11.39
N VAL A 85 4.17 -21.21 11.19
CA VAL A 85 3.11 -21.98 11.87
C VAL A 85 3.18 -23.45 11.45
N ASP A 86 3.31 -23.73 10.15
CA ASP A 86 3.47 -25.10 9.63
C ASP A 86 4.73 -25.79 10.18
N GLN A 87 5.79 -25.03 10.43
CA GLN A 87 7.03 -25.49 11.06
C GLN A 87 6.91 -25.67 12.59
N GLY A 88 5.76 -25.35 13.19
CA GLY A 88 5.53 -25.43 14.64
C GLY A 88 6.33 -24.41 15.46
N LYS A 89 6.78 -23.31 14.84
CA LYS A 89 7.61 -22.28 15.50
C LYS A 89 6.80 -21.19 16.20
N MET A 90 5.55 -21.03 15.81
CA MET A 90 4.58 -20.10 16.39
C MET A 90 3.16 -20.61 16.17
N ASP A 91 2.21 -20.03 16.89
CA ASP A 91 0.78 -20.15 16.65
C ASP A 91 0.17 -18.78 16.32
N TRP A 92 -0.87 -18.74 15.49
CA TRP A 92 -1.59 -17.50 15.14
C TRP A 92 -2.15 -16.75 16.36
N ALA A 93 -2.49 -17.48 17.43
CA ALA A 93 -3.00 -16.93 18.68
C ALA A 93 -1.91 -16.56 19.69
N ASP A 94 -0.62 -16.77 19.37
CA ASP A 94 0.44 -16.31 20.26
C ASP A 94 0.50 -14.77 20.29
N PRO A 95 0.74 -14.14 21.47
CA PRO A 95 1.09 -12.73 21.56
C PRO A 95 2.39 -12.43 20.81
N VAL A 96 2.42 -11.38 19.99
CA VAL A 96 3.60 -11.03 19.19
C VAL A 96 4.78 -10.63 20.08
N GLY A 97 4.53 -9.94 21.21
CA GLY A 97 5.56 -9.54 22.17
C GLY A 97 6.38 -10.70 22.76
N LYS A 98 5.84 -11.93 22.75
CA LYS A 98 6.56 -13.16 23.13
C LYS A 98 7.84 -13.35 22.29
N TYR A 99 7.83 -12.89 21.05
CA TYR A 99 8.91 -13.11 20.08
C TYR A 99 9.84 -11.91 19.94
N LEU A 100 9.45 -10.74 20.44
CA LEU A 100 10.20 -9.48 20.32
C LEU A 100 10.38 -8.84 21.70
N PRO A 101 11.45 -9.18 22.46
CA PRO A 101 11.66 -8.67 23.82
C PRO A 101 11.78 -7.14 23.96
N GLY A 102 12.09 -6.43 22.87
CA GLY A 102 12.15 -4.96 22.85
C GLY A 102 10.82 -4.29 22.50
N PHE A 103 9.80 -5.06 22.14
CA PHE A 103 8.48 -4.54 21.82
C PHE A 103 7.70 -4.24 23.10
N ARG A 104 7.31 -2.97 23.22
CA ARG A 104 6.44 -2.41 24.24
C ARG A 104 5.53 -1.38 23.58
N THR A 105 4.65 -0.78 24.35
CA THR A 105 3.81 0.33 23.87
C THR A 105 3.69 1.35 25.00
N GLU A 106 4.08 2.59 24.73
CA GLU A 106 4.05 3.65 25.76
C GLU A 106 2.61 4.04 26.13
N GLY A 107 1.67 3.92 25.19
CA GLY A 107 0.25 4.19 25.40
C GLY A 107 -0.48 3.10 26.19
N ASP A 108 -0.90 2.03 25.51
CA ASP A 108 -1.61 0.89 26.09
C ASP A 108 -0.69 -0.34 26.12
N PRO A 109 -0.14 -0.74 27.27
CA PRO A 109 0.79 -1.88 27.37
C PRO A 109 0.14 -3.22 27.00
N THR A 110 -1.20 -3.32 27.02
CA THR A 110 -1.90 -4.56 26.67
C THR A 110 -1.69 -4.95 25.21
N VAL A 111 -1.39 -3.99 24.33
CA VAL A 111 -1.02 -4.24 22.94
C VAL A 111 0.22 -5.14 22.89
N ALA A 112 1.32 -4.78 23.56
CA ALA A 112 2.53 -5.58 23.56
C ALA A 112 2.38 -6.92 24.30
N GLU A 113 1.57 -6.95 25.36
CA GLU A 113 1.37 -8.14 26.20
C GLU A 113 0.44 -9.19 25.58
N LYS A 114 -0.60 -8.76 24.84
CA LYS A 114 -1.74 -9.62 24.48
C LYS A 114 -2.12 -9.60 23.00
N ALA A 115 -1.73 -8.59 22.22
CA ALA A 115 -2.10 -8.58 20.80
C ALA A 115 -1.40 -9.73 20.08
N THR A 116 -2.20 -10.56 19.43
CA THR A 116 -1.80 -11.80 18.78
C THR A 116 -1.47 -11.57 17.31
N PHE A 117 -0.82 -12.53 16.63
CA PHE A 117 -0.61 -12.42 15.18
C PHE A 117 -1.91 -12.16 14.41
N ASN A 118 -3.03 -12.74 14.86
CA ASN A 118 -4.36 -12.45 14.32
C ASN A 118 -4.71 -10.97 14.35
N ASP A 119 -4.48 -10.31 15.48
CA ASP A 119 -4.81 -8.90 15.66
C ASP A 119 -3.93 -8.00 14.78
N PHE A 120 -2.64 -8.32 14.65
CA PHE A 120 -1.72 -7.61 13.76
C PHE A 120 -2.12 -7.78 12.29
N LEU A 121 -2.37 -9.01 11.87
CA LEU A 121 -2.67 -9.34 10.48
C LEU A 121 -4.01 -8.75 9.99
N ARG A 122 -4.99 -8.58 10.89
CA ARG A 122 -6.30 -7.99 10.55
C ARG A 122 -6.44 -6.51 10.91
N HIS A 123 -5.35 -5.83 11.28
CA HIS A 123 -5.33 -4.39 11.60
C HIS A 123 -6.20 -4.01 12.82
N THR A 124 -6.24 -4.88 13.83
CA THR A 124 -6.91 -4.61 15.13
C THR A 124 -5.96 -4.74 16.31
N SER A 125 -4.64 -4.78 16.07
CA SER A 125 -3.60 -4.85 17.12
C SER A 125 -3.63 -3.65 18.06
N GLY A 126 -4.16 -2.52 17.59
CA GLY A 126 -4.23 -1.28 18.33
C GLY A 126 -3.06 -0.33 18.06
N LEU A 127 -2.16 -0.64 17.13
CA LEU A 127 -1.15 0.31 16.64
C LEU A 127 -1.77 1.21 15.56
N ALA A 128 -1.51 2.51 15.63
CA ALA A 128 -1.78 3.45 14.55
C ALA A 128 -0.77 3.31 13.38
N ASP A 129 -0.77 4.23 12.41
CA ASP A 129 0.08 4.14 11.20
C ASP A 129 0.94 5.37 10.91
N PRO A 130 1.96 5.67 11.73
CA PRO A 130 2.84 6.81 11.49
C PRO A 130 3.81 6.56 10.33
N VAL A 131 3.31 6.20 9.13
CA VAL A 131 4.13 5.83 7.96
C VAL A 131 5.05 6.97 7.51
N VAL A 132 4.64 8.22 7.72
CA VAL A 132 5.45 9.43 7.45
C VAL A 132 6.70 9.54 8.34
N THR A 133 6.80 8.72 9.40
CA THR A 133 8.00 8.58 10.23
C THR A 133 8.93 7.47 9.74
N LEU A 134 8.43 6.55 8.91
CA LEU A 134 9.21 5.48 8.28
C LEU A 134 9.71 5.88 6.89
N LEU A 135 8.89 6.63 6.15
CA LEU A 135 9.12 7.04 4.77
C LEU A 135 8.95 8.54 4.63
N GLY A 136 10.01 9.18 4.17
CA GLY A 136 10.04 10.60 3.88
C GLY A 136 9.88 10.91 2.39
N PRO A 137 10.15 12.16 2.01
CA PRO A 137 10.14 12.60 0.62
C PRO A 137 11.09 11.76 -0.24
N ASN A 138 10.78 11.66 -1.52
CA ASN A 138 11.42 10.83 -2.53
C ASN A 138 11.43 9.33 -2.17
N GLY A 139 10.43 8.87 -1.40
CA GLY A 139 10.39 7.52 -0.87
C GLY A 139 11.61 7.18 0.01
N THR A 140 12.23 8.19 0.61
CA THR A 140 13.43 8.00 1.42
C THR A 140 13.10 7.19 2.67
N VAL A 141 13.86 6.13 2.93
CA VAL A 141 13.70 5.35 4.14
C VAL A 141 14.31 6.11 5.33
N LEU A 142 13.46 6.52 6.27
CA LEU A 142 13.85 7.31 7.44
C LEU A 142 14.39 6.43 8.57
N VAL A 143 13.84 5.22 8.69
CA VAL A 143 14.09 4.34 9.83
C VAL A 143 14.68 3.02 9.33
N SER A 144 15.87 2.72 9.82
CA SER A 144 16.52 1.43 9.59
C SER A 144 15.82 0.32 10.37
N LYS A 145 16.11 -0.94 10.02
CA LYS A 145 15.56 -2.11 10.71
C LYS A 145 15.71 -2.04 12.24
N SER A 146 16.86 -1.56 12.74
CA SER A 146 17.11 -1.47 14.19
C SER A 146 16.32 -0.39 14.90
N GLY A 147 15.92 0.67 14.19
CA GLY A 147 15.12 1.77 14.76
C GLY A 147 13.61 1.53 14.73
N LEU A 148 13.14 0.48 14.04
CA LEU A 148 11.70 0.24 13.91
C LEU A 148 11.00 0.11 15.27
N LEU A 149 11.62 -0.60 16.22
CA LEU A 149 10.99 -0.80 17.54
C LEU A 149 10.84 0.51 18.32
N ASP A 150 11.72 1.49 18.12
CA ASP A 150 11.56 2.80 18.76
C ASP A 150 10.30 3.50 18.24
N VAL A 151 10.08 3.47 16.91
CA VAL A 151 8.85 3.99 16.29
C VAL A 151 7.61 3.25 16.78
N VAL A 152 7.65 1.92 16.78
CA VAL A 152 6.53 1.07 17.21
C VAL A 152 6.18 1.33 18.67
N ASN A 153 7.18 1.46 19.55
CA ASN A 153 6.97 1.66 20.97
C ASN A 153 6.30 3.02 21.26
N GLU A 154 6.62 4.04 20.48
CA GLU A 154 6.08 5.40 20.56
C GLU A 154 4.81 5.62 19.71
N THR A 155 4.40 4.62 18.92
CA THR A 155 3.17 4.69 18.09
C THR A 155 1.92 4.79 18.98
N PRO A 156 1.01 5.75 18.71
CA PRO A 156 -0.26 5.87 19.43
C PRO A 156 -1.09 4.59 19.40
N THR A 157 -1.71 4.29 20.54
CA THR A 157 -2.58 3.12 20.72
C THR A 157 -3.98 3.45 21.24
N LYS A 158 -4.32 4.74 21.29
CA LYS A 158 -5.57 5.28 21.84
C LYS A 158 -6.00 6.49 21.02
N ASP A 159 -7.30 6.77 20.97
CA ASP A 159 -7.83 8.01 20.38
C ASP A 159 -7.62 9.23 21.28
N SER A 160 -8.11 10.38 20.81
CA SER A 160 -8.07 11.67 21.48
C SER A 160 -8.82 11.70 22.81
N GLU A 161 -9.79 10.81 23.00
CA GLU A 161 -10.53 10.64 24.25
C GLU A 161 -9.84 9.62 25.19
N GLY A 162 -8.71 9.05 24.78
CA GLY A 162 -7.95 8.06 25.53
C GLY A 162 -8.52 6.65 25.46
N LYS A 163 -9.48 6.37 24.58
CA LYS A 163 -10.05 5.03 24.38
C LYS A 163 -9.06 4.17 23.58
N PRO A 164 -8.76 2.94 24.03
CA PRO A 164 -7.79 2.07 23.38
C PRO A 164 -8.30 1.58 22.03
N TYR A 165 -7.38 1.48 21.06
CA TYR A 165 -7.67 0.94 19.73
C TYR A 165 -7.70 -0.60 19.71
N PHE A 166 -6.93 -1.25 20.58
CA PHE A 166 -6.76 -2.71 20.58
C PHE A 166 -8.11 -3.42 20.64
N ASN A 167 -8.42 -4.21 19.61
CA ASN A 167 -9.68 -4.96 19.46
C ASN A 167 -10.98 -4.13 19.52
N THR A 168 -10.91 -2.79 19.47
CA THR A 168 -12.10 -1.92 19.43
C THR A 168 -12.24 -1.19 18.10
N THR A 169 -11.12 -0.96 17.41
CA THR A 169 -11.05 -0.12 16.22
C THR A 169 -10.14 -0.79 15.20
N TRP A 170 -10.55 -0.74 13.93
CA TRP A 170 -9.70 -1.16 12.82
C TRP A 170 -8.81 0.02 12.41
N LYS A 171 -7.50 -0.17 12.51
CA LYS A 171 -6.47 0.80 12.14
C LYS A 171 -5.48 0.11 11.23
N TYR A 172 -5.55 0.42 9.92
CA TYR A 172 -4.49 0.04 8.99
C TYR A 172 -3.15 0.45 9.60
N SER A 173 -2.11 -0.37 9.46
CA SER A 173 -0.83 -0.12 10.11
C SER A 173 0.29 -0.79 9.36
N ASN A 174 1.15 0.03 8.74
CA ASN A 174 2.38 -0.40 8.09
C ASN A 174 3.42 -0.81 9.13
N VAL A 175 3.53 -0.09 10.25
CA VAL A 175 4.45 -0.43 11.35
C VAL A 175 4.15 -1.82 11.92
N ALA A 176 2.88 -2.20 12.03
CA ALA A 176 2.46 -3.53 12.45
C ALA A 176 3.03 -4.63 11.54
N TYR A 177 2.88 -4.49 10.23
CA TYR A 177 3.42 -5.45 9.26
C TYR A 177 4.95 -5.43 9.18
N GLY A 178 5.57 -4.25 9.31
CA GLY A 178 7.01 -4.13 9.40
C GLY A 178 7.57 -4.91 10.58
N MET A 179 6.91 -4.85 11.74
CA MET A 179 7.30 -5.61 12.94
C MET A 179 7.17 -7.12 12.76
N LEU A 180 6.15 -7.59 12.03
CA LEU A 180 5.98 -9.02 11.73
C LEU A 180 7.16 -9.59 10.94
N THR A 181 7.85 -8.79 10.12
CA THR A 181 9.08 -9.23 9.44
C THR A 181 10.22 -9.53 10.42
N LEU A 182 10.32 -8.77 11.52
CA LEU A 182 11.31 -9.02 12.57
C LEU A 182 11.07 -10.35 13.29
N VAL A 183 9.79 -10.73 13.45
CA VAL A 183 9.44 -12.06 13.99
C VAL A 183 9.90 -13.16 13.05
N VAL A 184 9.69 -12.99 11.74
CA VAL A 184 10.14 -13.97 10.74
C VAL A 184 11.65 -14.15 10.84
N GLU A 185 12.42 -13.07 10.91
CA GLU A 185 13.88 -13.15 11.09
C GLU A 185 14.25 -13.85 12.40
N LYS A 186 13.57 -13.48 13.50
CA LYS A 186 13.84 -14.04 14.82
C LYS A 186 13.62 -15.55 14.89
N LEU A 187 12.55 -16.05 14.27
CA LEU A 187 12.15 -17.46 14.31
C LEU A 187 12.84 -18.32 13.23
N SER A 188 13.23 -17.71 12.11
CA SER A 188 13.94 -18.41 11.03
C SER A 188 15.45 -18.43 11.22
N GLY A 189 16.03 -17.38 11.83
CA GLY A 189 17.47 -17.18 11.94
C GLY A 189 18.12 -16.64 10.66
N VAL A 190 17.35 -16.29 9.64
CA VAL A 190 17.81 -15.67 8.38
C VAL A 190 17.14 -14.32 8.15
N SER A 191 17.57 -13.55 7.15
CA SER A 191 16.88 -12.30 6.85
C SER A 191 15.47 -12.56 6.31
N TYR A 192 14.57 -11.59 6.43
CA TYR A 192 13.22 -11.72 5.89
C TYR A 192 13.25 -11.92 4.37
N ALA A 193 14.13 -11.21 3.67
CA ALA A 193 14.32 -11.36 2.23
C ALA A 193 14.76 -12.77 1.86
N ASP A 194 15.75 -13.34 2.56
CA ASP A 194 16.23 -14.71 2.32
C ASP A 194 15.14 -15.73 2.65
N PHE A 195 14.39 -15.52 3.73
CA PHE A 195 13.27 -16.40 4.08
C PHE A 195 12.21 -16.44 2.96
N VAL A 196 11.78 -15.28 2.47
CA VAL A 196 10.80 -15.19 1.37
C VAL A 196 11.37 -15.81 0.09
N GLN A 197 12.63 -15.54 -0.24
CA GLN A 197 13.31 -16.12 -1.39
C GLN A 197 13.28 -17.65 -1.33
N ASP A 198 13.78 -18.23 -0.24
CA ASP A 198 14.01 -19.68 -0.14
C ASP A 198 12.73 -20.48 0.13
N ASN A 199 11.76 -19.89 0.84
CA ASN A 199 10.56 -20.62 1.29
C ASN A 199 9.30 -20.28 0.49
N ILE A 200 9.30 -19.22 -0.33
CA ILE A 200 8.14 -18.83 -1.15
C ILE A 200 8.54 -18.73 -2.63
N LEU A 201 9.49 -17.86 -2.97
CA LEU A 201 9.75 -17.52 -4.37
C LEU A 201 10.38 -18.68 -5.13
N THR A 202 11.43 -19.30 -4.59
CA THR A 202 12.13 -20.41 -5.22
C THR A 202 11.23 -21.65 -5.36
N PRO A 203 10.49 -22.11 -4.32
CA PRO A 203 9.56 -23.24 -4.45
C PRO A 203 8.45 -23.00 -5.49
N LEU A 204 7.91 -21.77 -5.55
CA LEU A 204 6.86 -21.39 -6.50
C LEU A 204 7.40 -20.98 -7.88
N ARG A 205 8.72 -20.99 -8.06
CA ARG A 205 9.42 -20.58 -9.30
C ARG A 205 9.04 -19.16 -9.73
N MET A 206 9.04 -18.24 -8.78
CA MET A 206 8.80 -16.82 -8.99
C MET A 206 10.11 -16.11 -9.34
N ASP A 207 10.64 -16.42 -10.52
CA ASP A 207 11.99 -16.03 -10.96
C ASP A 207 12.13 -14.52 -11.29
N HIS A 208 11.02 -13.80 -11.45
CA HIS A 208 10.93 -12.36 -11.69
C HIS A 208 10.30 -11.62 -10.51
N THR A 209 10.54 -12.13 -9.29
CA THR A 209 10.15 -11.49 -8.04
C THR A 209 11.39 -11.13 -7.24
N ALA A 210 11.51 -9.87 -6.85
CA ALA A 210 12.69 -9.32 -6.21
C ALA A 210 12.40 -8.92 -4.75
N VAL A 211 13.27 -9.38 -3.86
CA VAL A 211 13.29 -9.07 -2.42
C VAL A 211 14.59 -8.36 -2.00
N SER A 212 15.47 -8.08 -2.97
CA SER A 212 16.73 -7.37 -2.76
C SER A 212 17.03 -6.43 -3.93
N ASN A 213 17.83 -5.39 -3.68
CA ASN A 213 18.22 -4.43 -4.69
C ASN A 213 19.07 -5.07 -5.80
N GLU A 214 19.93 -6.05 -5.45
CA GLU A 214 20.74 -6.80 -6.42
C GLU A 214 19.88 -7.51 -7.47
N GLN A 215 18.75 -8.10 -7.07
CA GLN A 215 17.80 -8.72 -8.00
C GLN A 215 17.15 -7.70 -8.94
N VAL A 216 16.88 -6.49 -8.45
CA VAL A 216 16.34 -5.41 -9.27
C VAL A 216 17.40 -4.91 -10.26
N GLU A 217 18.62 -4.65 -9.80
CA GLU A 217 19.72 -4.11 -10.60
C GLU A 217 20.24 -5.09 -11.64
N SER A 218 20.19 -6.39 -11.35
CA SER A 218 20.59 -7.46 -12.29
C SER A 218 19.54 -7.74 -13.37
N SER A 219 18.30 -7.28 -13.18
CA SER A 219 17.23 -7.43 -14.17
C SER A 219 17.27 -6.31 -15.21
N ASN A 220 17.11 -6.70 -16.48
CA ASN A 220 16.94 -5.76 -17.60
C ASN A 220 15.46 -5.53 -17.95
N ASN A 221 14.52 -6.04 -17.16
CA ASN A 221 13.07 -5.98 -17.39
C ASN A 221 12.34 -5.42 -16.16
N VAL A 222 12.63 -4.17 -15.81
CA VAL A 222 12.03 -3.46 -14.67
C VAL A 222 11.26 -2.26 -15.19
N ALA A 223 10.04 -2.05 -14.70
CA ALA A 223 9.29 -0.83 -14.96
C ALA A 223 9.76 0.29 -14.02
N LYS A 224 10.22 1.39 -14.62
CA LYS A 224 10.57 2.61 -13.90
C LYS A 224 9.32 3.45 -13.64
N SER A 225 9.33 4.11 -12.50
CA SER A 225 8.22 4.93 -12.02
C SER A 225 8.43 6.38 -12.44
N TYR A 226 7.38 7.04 -12.94
CA TYR A 226 7.45 8.44 -13.34
C TYR A 226 6.24 9.23 -12.84
N ALA A 227 6.49 10.50 -12.50
CA ALA A 227 5.46 11.53 -12.36
C ALA A 227 5.43 12.42 -13.60
N LYS A 228 4.24 12.85 -14.01
CA LYS A 228 4.05 13.75 -15.16
C LYS A 228 3.84 15.17 -14.64
N LEU A 229 4.76 16.05 -15.00
CA LEU A 229 4.81 17.43 -14.54
C LEU A 229 3.88 18.35 -15.34
N SER A 230 3.75 19.59 -14.88
CA SER A 230 2.92 20.63 -15.50
C SER A 230 3.32 20.97 -16.94
N ASP A 231 4.60 20.80 -17.29
CA ASP A 231 5.16 21.02 -18.63
C ASP A 231 5.10 19.78 -19.54
N ASP A 232 4.32 18.77 -19.14
CA ASP A 232 4.21 17.45 -19.76
C ASP A 232 5.49 16.58 -19.70
N SER A 233 6.57 17.05 -19.09
CA SER A 233 7.78 16.24 -18.88
C SER A 233 7.53 15.13 -17.86
N LEU A 234 8.30 14.05 -17.99
CA LEU A 234 8.22 12.88 -17.11
C LEU A 234 9.45 12.85 -16.21
N HIS A 235 9.23 12.92 -14.91
CA HIS A 235 10.27 12.86 -13.89
C HIS A 235 10.34 11.46 -13.29
N GLU A 236 11.51 10.81 -13.37
CA GLU A 236 11.73 9.50 -12.77
C GLU A 236 11.68 9.58 -11.25
N LEU A 237 10.81 8.80 -10.64
CA LEU A 237 10.70 8.67 -9.18
C LEU A 237 11.62 7.56 -8.71
N LYS A 238 12.67 7.95 -7.97
CA LYS A 238 13.65 7.01 -7.39
C LYS A 238 13.27 6.68 -5.95
N TYR A 239 13.52 5.44 -5.54
CA TYR A 239 13.21 4.93 -4.21
C TYR A 239 14.00 3.63 -3.93
N GLU A 240 14.26 3.36 -2.65
CA GLU A 240 15.12 2.26 -2.20
C GLU A 240 14.39 1.30 -1.24
N TRP A 241 13.18 0.90 -1.60
CA TRP A 241 12.32 0.07 -0.72
C TRP A 241 12.63 -1.43 -0.79
N THR A 242 13.21 -1.89 -1.90
CA THR A 242 13.51 -3.30 -2.14
C THR A 242 14.91 -3.61 -1.62
N SER A 243 15.03 -3.79 -0.30
CA SER A 243 16.32 -3.99 0.35
C SER A 243 16.30 -5.14 1.34
N LYS A 244 17.29 -6.02 1.24
CA LYS A 244 17.54 -7.10 2.20
C LYS A 244 17.93 -6.58 3.59
N GLU A 245 18.49 -5.37 3.65
CA GLU A 245 18.94 -4.75 4.90
C GLU A 245 17.80 -4.10 5.69
N ASN A 246 16.65 -3.84 5.05
CA ASN A 246 15.50 -3.20 5.69
C ASN A 246 14.21 -4.01 5.52
N SER A 247 14.14 -5.12 6.25
CA SER A 247 13.00 -6.04 6.28
C SER A 247 11.64 -5.36 6.55
N PRO A 248 11.53 -4.38 7.49
CA PRO A 248 10.29 -3.66 7.68
C PRO A 248 9.71 -3.02 6.42
N ILE A 249 10.52 -2.23 5.71
CA ILE A 249 10.10 -1.55 4.49
C ILE A 249 9.81 -2.57 3.38
N LEU A 250 10.65 -3.61 3.28
CA LEU A 250 10.47 -4.69 2.33
C LEU A 250 9.12 -5.40 2.50
N GLY A 251 8.76 -5.80 3.73
CA GLY A 251 7.51 -6.53 3.98
C GLY A 251 6.26 -5.67 3.92
N MET A 252 6.34 -4.38 4.25
CA MET A 252 5.17 -3.51 4.20
C MET A 252 4.86 -3.05 2.77
N ILE A 253 5.89 -2.75 1.94
CA ILE A 253 5.69 -2.20 0.58
C ILE A 253 6.74 -2.59 -0.48
N GLY A 254 7.91 -3.10 -0.07
CA GLY A 254 9.11 -3.07 -0.92
C GLY A 254 9.30 -4.26 -1.86
N ILE A 255 8.48 -5.31 -1.83
CA ILE A 255 8.61 -6.44 -2.76
C ILE A 255 8.25 -5.97 -4.17
N ARG A 256 9.00 -6.42 -5.18
CA ARG A 256 8.67 -6.22 -6.60
C ARG A 256 8.42 -7.54 -7.29
N SER A 257 7.50 -7.60 -8.24
CA SER A 257 7.18 -8.83 -8.97
C SER A 257 6.65 -8.53 -10.36
N SER A 258 6.50 -9.59 -11.16
CA SER A 258 5.87 -9.54 -12.47
C SER A 258 4.44 -10.09 -12.43
N VAL A 259 3.67 -9.81 -13.48
CA VAL A 259 2.31 -10.36 -13.60
C VAL A 259 2.33 -11.89 -13.62
N ASN A 260 3.23 -12.50 -14.39
CA ASN A 260 3.30 -13.95 -14.52
C ASN A 260 3.62 -14.63 -13.18
N ASP A 261 4.53 -14.06 -12.39
CA ASP A 261 4.87 -14.59 -11.08
C ASP A 261 3.74 -14.38 -10.07
N MET A 262 3.10 -13.21 -10.07
CA MET A 262 1.93 -12.99 -9.23
C MET A 262 0.77 -13.92 -9.60
N LEU A 263 0.60 -14.31 -10.86
CA LEU A 263 -0.38 -15.33 -11.23
C LEU A 263 -0.03 -16.73 -10.68
N LYS A 264 1.26 -17.10 -10.63
CA LYS A 264 1.70 -18.33 -9.94
C LYS A 264 1.40 -18.24 -8.45
N TYR A 265 1.72 -17.11 -7.81
CA TYR A 265 1.41 -16.87 -6.40
C TYR A 265 -0.10 -16.96 -6.12
N CYS A 266 -0.93 -16.33 -6.95
CA CYS A 266 -2.39 -16.41 -6.86
C CYS A 266 -2.91 -17.84 -6.99
N ALA A 267 -2.37 -18.60 -7.95
CA ALA A 267 -2.73 -20.00 -8.13
C ALA A 267 -2.35 -20.83 -6.89
N ALA A 268 -1.16 -20.61 -6.33
CA ALA A 268 -0.68 -21.32 -5.15
C ALA A 268 -1.52 -20.99 -3.91
N VAL A 269 -1.90 -19.72 -3.73
CA VAL A 269 -2.82 -19.28 -2.68
C VAL A 269 -4.19 -19.95 -2.82
N MET A 270 -4.78 -19.95 -4.02
CA MET A 270 -6.08 -20.57 -4.25
C MET A 270 -6.04 -22.09 -4.04
N GLU A 271 -5.03 -22.78 -4.57
CA GLU A 271 -4.84 -24.23 -4.42
C GLU A 271 -4.76 -24.63 -2.94
N ALA A 272 -3.94 -23.92 -2.16
CA ALA A 272 -3.81 -24.18 -0.73
C ALA A 272 -5.06 -23.79 0.09
N SER A 273 -5.86 -22.83 -0.39
CA SER A 273 -7.13 -22.45 0.27
C SER A 273 -8.26 -23.48 0.11
N GLU A 274 -8.22 -24.29 -0.95
CA GLU A 274 -9.21 -25.32 -1.25
C GLU A 274 -8.81 -26.72 -0.76
N GLY A 275 -7.57 -26.88 -0.27
CA GLY A 275 -6.99 -28.13 0.22
C GLY A 275 -6.48 -29.07 -0.89
N ASP A 276 -5.75 -30.13 -0.50
CA ASP A 276 -5.04 -31.11 -1.35
C ASP A 276 -5.93 -31.97 -2.30
N THR A 277 -7.20 -31.62 -2.48
CA THR A 277 -8.19 -32.48 -3.16
C THR A 277 -8.27 -32.27 -4.67
N LYS A 278 -7.59 -31.25 -5.22
CA LYS A 278 -7.62 -30.91 -6.66
C LYS A 278 -6.27 -31.16 -7.31
N LYS A 279 -6.30 -31.48 -8.60
CA LYS A 279 -5.07 -31.51 -9.42
C LYS A 279 -4.42 -30.11 -9.39
N PRO A 280 -3.07 -30.02 -9.35
CA PRO A 280 -2.39 -28.75 -9.44
C PRO A 280 -2.86 -27.94 -10.65
N MET A 281 -3.03 -26.64 -10.48
CA MET A 281 -3.39 -25.75 -11.59
C MET A 281 -2.32 -25.83 -12.69
N ASP A 282 -2.69 -25.77 -13.97
CA ASP A 282 -1.75 -25.91 -15.10
C ASP A 282 -0.57 -24.92 -15.01
N ILE A 283 -0.82 -23.70 -14.51
CA ILE A 283 0.23 -22.68 -14.30
C ILE A 283 1.29 -23.10 -13.26
N LEU A 284 0.94 -24.00 -12.34
CA LEU A 284 1.82 -24.56 -11.32
C LEU A 284 2.37 -25.94 -11.70
N SER A 285 2.18 -26.40 -12.94
CA SER A 285 2.58 -27.74 -13.39
C SER A 285 4.07 -28.09 -13.21
N THR A 286 4.92 -27.09 -13.00
CA THR A 286 6.36 -27.27 -12.74
C THR A 286 6.77 -27.02 -11.28
N VAL A 287 5.82 -26.62 -10.43
CA VAL A 287 6.00 -26.50 -8.98
C VAL A 287 5.86 -27.89 -8.38
N THR A 288 6.83 -28.27 -7.55
CA THR A 288 6.89 -29.62 -6.96
C THR A 288 6.16 -29.71 -5.63
N GLU A 289 6.24 -28.66 -4.82
CA GLU A 289 5.55 -28.53 -3.54
C GLU A 289 5.09 -27.09 -3.37
N ASN A 290 3.82 -26.91 -3.00
CA ASN A 290 3.28 -25.61 -2.63
C ASN A 290 3.56 -25.34 -1.13
N PRO A 291 4.38 -24.33 -0.78
CA PRO A 291 4.74 -24.06 0.61
C PRO A 291 3.62 -23.37 1.40
N LEU A 292 2.56 -22.89 0.76
CA LEU A 292 1.57 -21.99 1.36
C LEU A 292 0.45 -22.73 2.13
N LYS A 293 0.77 -23.74 2.94
CA LYS A 293 -0.23 -24.70 3.47
C LYS A 293 -1.25 -24.07 4.43
N GLN A 294 -0.91 -22.93 5.04
CA GLN A 294 -1.83 -22.15 5.89
C GLN A 294 -2.83 -21.25 5.14
N MET A 295 -2.90 -21.28 3.80
CA MET A 295 -3.80 -20.35 3.07
C MET A 295 -5.28 -20.60 3.29
N ASN A 296 -5.69 -21.83 3.63
CA ASN A 296 -7.06 -22.10 4.05
C ASN A 296 -7.42 -21.32 5.33
N TRP A 297 -6.51 -21.29 6.31
CA TRP A 297 -6.67 -20.46 7.50
C TRP A 297 -6.64 -18.97 7.16
N ILE A 298 -5.65 -18.51 6.38
CA ILE A 298 -5.49 -17.09 6.02
C ILE A 298 -6.73 -16.54 5.30
N LEU A 299 -7.35 -17.32 4.40
CA LEU A 299 -8.47 -16.83 3.59
C LEU A 299 -9.86 -17.17 4.14
N ARG A 300 -10.01 -18.16 5.05
CA ARG A 300 -11.34 -18.65 5.46
C ARG A 300 -11.51 -18.78 6.97
N ASP A 301 -10.64 -19.53 7.62
CA ASP A 301 -10.86 -19.94 9.02
C ASP A 301 -10.26 -18.99 10.06
N GLY A 302 -9.33 -18.13 9.64
CA GLY A 302 -8.64 -17.17 10.49
C GLY A 302 -9.56 -16.07 10.99
N TYR A 303 -9.07 -15.26 11.92
CA TYR A 303 -9.85 -14.14 12.45
C TYR A 303 -9.94 -12.99 11.46
N TRP A 304 -11.14 -12.44 11.32
CA TRP A 304 -11.41 -11.30 10.45
C TRP A 304 -11.89 -10.07 11.19
N TRP A 305 -11.86 -8.97 10.46
CA TRP A 305 -12.66 -7.80 10.76
C TRP A 305 -13.63 -7.55 9.61
N THR A 306 -14.91 -7.31 9.93
CA THR A 306 -15.94 -7.03 8.93
C THR A 306 -15.97 -5.53 8.63
N ARG A 307 -15.75 -5.15 7.38
CA ARG A 307 -15.86 -3.77 6.91
C ARG A 307 -17.34 -3.46 6.64
N PRO A 308 -17.92 -2.41 7.25
CA PRO A 308 -19.26 -1.95 6.89
C PRO A 308 -19.31 -1.50 5.43
N HIS A 309 -20.46 -1.70 4.80
CA HIS A 309 -20.77 -1.24 3.44
C HIS A 309 -22.12 -0.49 3.49
N ASP A 310 -22.36 0.34 2.48
CA ASP A 310 -23.57 1.18 2.37
C ASP A 310 -24.24 1.02 0.99
N ASP A 311 -24.03 -0.11 0.33
CA ASP A 311 -24.69 -0.49 -0.93
C ASP A 311 -26.03 -1.23 -0.72
N GLN A 312 -26.78 -1.36 -1.81
CA GLN A 312 -28.11 -2.00 -1.85
C GLN A 312 -28.08 -3.54 -1.74
N PHE A 313 -26.93 -4.19 -1.85
CA PHE A 313 -26.83 -5.65 -1.89
C PHE A 313 -26.63 -6.25 -0.51
N ASN A 314 -26.04 -5.48 0.41
CA ASN A 314 -25.81 -5.88 1.80
C ASN A 314 -24.99 -7.19 1.90
N ASN A 315 -24.05 -7.37 0.97
CA ASN A 315 -23.16 -8.52 0.91
C ASN A 315 -21.90 -8.27 1.75
N THR A 316 -21.37 -9.32 2.37
CA THR A 316 -20.31 -9.18 3.38
C THR A 316 -18.97 -8.79 2.75
N SER A 317 -18.24 -7.92 3.46
CA SER A 317 -16.83 -7.59 3.18
C SER A 317 -15.99 -7.73 4.45
N ARG A 318 -14.83 -8.39 4.35
CA ARG A 318 -13.97 -8.73 5.49
C ARG A 318 -12.49 -8.56 5.17
N PHE A 319 -11.69 -8.26 6.17
CA PHE A 319 -10.23 -8.24 6.07
C PHE A 319 -9.61 -9.43 6.81
N HIS A 320 -8.70 -10.14 6.15
CA HIS A 320 -7.96 -11.29 6.68
C HIS A 320 -6.50 -11.22 6.18
N ALA A 321 -5.52 -10.96 7.06
CA ALA A 321 -4.09 -11.13 6.78
C ALA A 321 -3.63 -10.64 5.39
N ALA A 322 -3.89 -9.35 5.10
CA ALA A 322 -3.59 -8.64 3.84
C ALA A 322 -4.48 -8.99 2.63
N TRP A 323 -5.54 -9.77 2.85
CA TRP A 323 -6.60 -10.08 1.89
C TRP A 323 -7.93 -9.47 2.31
N MET A 324 -8.59 -8.83 1.35
CA MET A 324 -9.95 -8.34 1.45
C MET A 324 -10.88 -9.37 0.80
N GLU A 325 -11.72 -10.00 1.59
CA GLU A 325 -12.81 -10.85 1.12
C GLU A 325 -14.04 -9.97 0.83
N VAL A 326 -14.58 -10.07 -0.38
CA VAL A 326 -15.75 -9.31 -0.83
C VAL A 326 -16.71 -10.27 -1.54
N GLU A 327 -17.93 -10.39 -1.02
CA GLU A 327 -19.00 -11.08 -1.73
C GLU A 327 -19.64 -10.12 -2.75
N MET A 328 -19.38 -10.34 -4.03
CA MET A 328 -19.95 -9.56 -5.13
C MET A 328 -21.42 -9.92 -5.37
N PRO A 329 -22.24 -9.00 -5.94
CA PRO A 329 -21.94 -7.59 -6.20
C PRO A 329 -21.82 -6.78 -4.90
N SER A 330 -20.87 -5.85 -4.84
CA SER A 330 -20.73 -4.91 -3.73
C SER A 330 -19.92 -3.68 -4.17
N CYS A 331 -20.17 -2.53 -3.53
CA CYS A 331 -19.35 -1.34 -3.68
C CYS A 331 -17.91 -1.54 -3.20
N MET A 332 -17.64 -2.56 -2.38
CA MET A 332 -16.33 -2.84 -1.79
C MET A 332 -15.34 -3.52 -2.75
N THR A 333 -15.69 -3.70 -4.02
CA THR A 333 -14.79 -4.29 -5.03
C THR A 333 -13.55 -3.43 -5.32
N SER A 334 -13.61 -2.12 -5.06
CA SER A 334 -12.48 -1.18 -5.10
C SER A 334 -11.91 -0.86 -3.70
N TRP A 335 -12.23 -1.64 -2.67
CA TRP A 335 -11.71 -1.40 -1.32
C TRP A 335 -10.17 -1.34 -1.33
N GLY A 336 -9.63 -0.27 -0.73
CA GLY A 336 -8.21 -0.04 -0.55
C GLY A 336 -7.47 0.48 -1.78
N SER A 337 -8.15 0.61 -2.93
CA SER A 337 -7.58 1.34 -4.07
C SER A 337 -7.55 2.84 -3.78
N TRP A 338 -6.69 3.57 -4.48
CA TRP A 338 -6.62 5.03 -4.36
C TRP A 338 -7.65 5.77 -5.24
N ASN A 339 -8.74 5.10 -5.63
CA ASN A 339 -9.85 5.71 -6.37
C ASN A 339 -10.86 6.32 -5.38
N LYS A 340 -10.71 7.62 -5.07
CA LYS A 340 -11.47 8.39 -4.06
C LYS A 340 -12.96 8.53 -4.33
N THR A 341 -13.42 8.26 -5.55
CA THR A 341 -14.84 8.30 -5.92
C THR A 341 -15.53 6.94 -5.83
N LEU A 342 -14.79 5.88 -5.46
CA LEU A 342 -15.26 4.50 -5.44
C LEU A 342 -14.98 3.84 -4.08
N GLY A 343 -15.45 2.59 -3.93
CA GLY A 343 -15.10 1.76 -2.78
C GLY A 343 -15.51 2.38 -1.45
N ASP A 344 -14.58 2.29 -0.50
CA ASP A 344 -14.70 2.79 0.86
C ASP A 344 -14.27 4.26 1.02
N LEU A 345 -13.79 4.90 -0.05
CA LEU A 345 -13.37 6.30 -0.07
C LEU A 345 -14.44 7.25 -0.63
N ALA A 346 -15.56 6.72 -1.14
CA ALA A 346 -16.67 7.53 -1.65
C ALA A 346 -17.43 8.20 -0.49
N GLU A 347 -17.09 9.45 -0.18
CA GLU A 347 -17.63 10.18 0.98
C GLU A 347 -18.89 10.98 0.67
N THR A 348 -18.93 11.66 -0.48
CA THR A 348 -20.05 12.53 -0.85
C THR A 348 -21.25 11.72 -1.33
N GLU A 349 -22.46 12.25 -1.14
CA GLU A 349 -23.67 11.58 -1.65
C GLU A 349 -23.68 11.44 -3.19
N GLU A 350 -23.03 12.38 -3.88
CA GLU A 350 -22.83 12.27 -5.33
C GLU A 350 -21.91 11.11 -5.68
N ASP A 351 -20.75 11.00 -5.01
CA ASP A 351 -19.80 9.90 -5.24
C ASP A 351 -20.42 8.55 -4.92
N LYS A 352 -21.13 8.43 -3.78
CA LYS A 352 -21.86 7.21 -3.41
C LYS A 352 -22.93 6.85 -4.44
N SER A 353 -23.68 7.83 -4.95
CA SER A 353 -24.70 7.61 -5.98
C SER A 353 -24.08 7.07 -7.27
N VAL A 354 -23.00 7.69 -7.76
CA VAL A 354 -22.27 7.24 -8.95
C VAL A 354 -21.67 5.85 -8.74
N ARG A 355 -21.00 5.62 -7.60
CA ARG A 355 -20.44 4.31 -7.23
C ARG A 355 -21.52 3.22 -7.20
N ASN A 356 -22.64 3.46 -6.51
CA ASN A 356 -23.71 2.48 -6.33
C ASN A 356 -24.42 2.14 -7.66
N ALA A 357 -24.55 3.12 -8.55
CA ALA A 357 -25.05 2.89 -9.91
C ALA A 357 -24.11 2.03 -10.76
N ASN A 358 -22.82 2.03 -10.45
CA ASN A 358 -21.76 1.34 -11.20
C ASN A 358 -21.09 0.21 -10.42
N ILE A 359 -21.82 -0.49 -9.53
CA ILE A 359 -21.31 -1.70 -8.89
C ILE A 359 -21.13 -2.81 -9.95
N LEU A 360 -20.00 -3.51 -9.93
CA LEU A 360 -19.72 -4.61 -10.85
C LEU A 360 -20.65 -5.80 -10.61
N GLY A 361 -21.30 -6.29 -11.68
CA GLY A 361 -22.02 -7.56 -11.67
C GLY A 361 -23.36 -7.57 -10.95
N GLN A 362 -24.07 -6.42 -10.89
CA GLN A 362 -25.36 -6.28 -10.18
C GLN A 362 -26.39 -7.37 -10.54
N ASN A 363 -26.37 -7.86 -11.80
CA ASN A 363 -27.27 -8.88 -12.32
C ASN A 363 -26.57 -10.22 -12.62
N SER A 364 -25.40 -10.47 -12.03
CA SER A 364 -24.51 -11.59 -12.40
C SER A 364 -24.42 -12.72 -11.38
N GLY A 365 -25.27 -12.67 -10.34
CA GLY A 365 -25.21 -13.60 -9.21
C GLY A 365 -24.03 -13.33 -8.26
N LYS A 366 -23.98 -14.09 -7.17
CA LYS A 366 -22.95 -13.92 -6.13
C LYS A 366 -21.63 -14.56 -6.53
N ARG A 367 -20.52 -13.93 -6.15
CA ARG A 367 -19.16 -14.46 -6.31
C ARG A 367 -18.28 -14.02 -5.16
N LEU A 368 -17.45 -14.92 -4.65
CA LEU A 368 -16.45 -14.59 -3.67
C LEU A 368 -15.17 -14.06 -4.36
N LEU A 369 -14.81 -12.83 -4.04
CA LEU A 369 -13.56 -12.18 -4.45
C LEU A 369 -12.64 -12.10 -3.23
N HIS A 370 -11.40 -12.58 -3.33
CA HIS A 370 -10.34 -12.13 -2.44
C HIS A 370 -9.42 -11.19 -3.20
N LYS A 371 -9.16 -10.02 -2.60
CA LYS A 371 -8.42 -8.93 -3.23
C LYS A 371 -7.26 -8.48 -2.34
N SER A 372 -6.17 -8.09 -2.97
CA SER A 372 -5.13 -7.29 -2.33
C SER A 372 -4.73 -6.17 -3.29
N VAL A 373 -4.45 -5.00 -2.72
CA VAL A 373 -4.11 -3.78 -3.46
C VAL A 373 -2.81 -3.22 -2.92
N GLY A 374 -2.04 -2.63 -3.82
CA GLY A 374 -0.78 -2.00 -3.51
C GLY A 374 -0.79 -0.61 -4.09
N CYS A 375 -0.68 0.40 -3.24
CA CYS A 375 -0.64 1.78 -3.66
C CYS A 375 0.58 2.45 -3.04
N GLY A 376 1.36 3.15 -3.84
CA GLY A 376 2.55 3.85 -3.37
C GLY A 376 3.15 4.70 -4.48
N ILE A 377 4.09 5.59 -4.15
CA ILE A 377 4.62 6.59 -5.10
C ILE A 377 5.26 5.99 -6.35
N CYS A 378 5.68 4.73 -6.26
CA CYS A 378 6.32 4.02 -7.35
C CYS A 378 5.33 3.32 -8.30
N GLY A 379 4.06 3.19 -7.93
CA GLY A 379 3.11 2.42 -8.71
C GLY A 379 1.91 1.94 -7.93
N VAL A 380 0.96 1.40 -8.69
CA VAL A 380 -0.26 0.79 -8.17
C VAL A 380 -0.40 -0.63 -8.68
N ALA A 381 -0.98 -1.50 -7.87
CA ALA A 381 -1.12 -2.92 -8.12
C ALA A 381 -2.47 -3.44 -7.60
N SER A 382 -3.08 -4.35 -8.34
CA SER A 382 -4.35 -4.98 -7.98
C SER A 382 -4.27 -6.48 -8.26
N VAL A 383 -4.47 -7.28 -7.22
CA VAL A 383 -4.50 -8.75 -7.27
C VAL A 383 -5.88 -9.21 -6.82
N ASN A 384 -6.57 -9.95 -7.70
CA ASN A 384 -7.94 -10.37 -7.50
C ASN A 384 -8.03 -11.87 -7.77
N ILE A 385 -8.44 -12.68 -6.80
CA ILE A 385 -8.58 -14.13 -6.95
C ILE A 385 -10.01 -14.60 -6.67
N PHE A 386 -10.41 -15.63 -7.41
CA PHE A 386 -11.75 -16.23 -7.37
C PHE A 386 -11.60 -17.76 -7.22
N PRO A 387 -11.40 -18.26 -5.98
CA PRO A 387 -11.08 -19.67 -5.74
C PRO A 387 -12.06 -20.65 -6.40
N GLU A 388 -13.37 -20.36 -6.33
CA GLU A 388 -14.45 -21.21 -6.88
C GLU A 388 -14.28 -21.53 -8.38
N THR A 389 -13.66 -20.62 -9.13
CA THR A 389 -13.45 -20.77 -10.57
C THR A 389 -11.99 -20.97 -10.95
N GLN A 390 -11.10 -21.06 -9.95
CA GLN A 390 -9.65 -21.08 -10.12
C GLN A 390 -9.18 -19.96 -11.06
N SER A 391 -9.69 -18.75 -10.82
CA SER A 391 -9.41 -17.58 -11.66
C SER A 391 -8.70 -16.50 -10.88
N ALA A 392 -7.86 -15.73 -11.56
CA ALA A 392 -7.21 -14.56 -11.01
C ALA A 392 -7.08 -13.47 -12.07
N VAL A 393 -7.15 -12.21 -11.63
CA VAL A 393 -6.83 -11.03 -12.44
C VAL A 393 -5.79 -10.21 -11.68
N VAL A 394 -4.61 -10.06 -12.29
CA VAL A 394 -3.50 -9.28 -11.75
C VAL A 394 -3.23 -8.12 -12.69
N ALA A 395 -3.20 -6.91 -12.16
CA ALA A 395 -2.81 -5.70 -12.89
C ALA A 395 -1.72 -4.98 -12.10
N LEU A 396 -0.62 -4.62 -12.77
CA LEU A 396 0.52 -3.89 -12.20
C LEU A 396 0.79 -2.65 -13.06
N SER A 397 0.98 -1.50 -12.42
CA SER A 397 1.22 -0.23 -13.10
C SER A 397 2.37 0.54 -12.44
N SER A 398 3.23 1.14 -13.25
CA SER A 398 4.34 1.98 -12.79
C SER A 398 3.89 3.43 -12.60
N GLY A 399 4.34 4.09 -11.53
CA GLY A 399 4.10 5.52 -11.27
C GLY A 399 2.74 5.85 -10.65
N ILE A 400 2.64 7.09 -10.16
CA ILE A 400 1.41 7.67 -9.62
C ILE A 400 1.23 9.05 -10.24
N ASN A 401 0.03 9.34 -10.72
CA ASN A 401 -0.31 10.69 -11.15
C ASN A 401 -1.76 10.96 -10.82
N CYS A 402 -2.69 10.29 -11.51
CA CYS A 402 -4.12 10.62 -11.41
C CYS A 402 -4.99 9.35 -11.33
N GLY A 403 -5.07 8.73 -10.15
CA GLY A 403 -5.91 7.56 -9.87
C GLY A 403 -5.18 6.21 -9.92
N ASP A 404 -5.88 5.16 -9.51
CA ASP A 404 -5.39 3.78 -9.46
C ASP A 404 -5.71 3.04 -10.78
N ALA A 405 -4.78 3.16 -11.72
CA ALA A 405 -4.88 2.55 -13.04
C ALA A 405 -4.93 1.02 -12.99
N ALA A 406 -4.31 0.38 -12.00
CA ALA A 406 -4.29 -1.06 -11.85
C ALA A 406 -5.66 -1.59 -11.42
N ASP A 407 -6.31 -0.91 -10.46
CA ASP A 407 -7.67 -1.26 -10.03
C ASP A 407 -8.70 -1.13 -11.16
N PHE A 408 -8.66 -0.04 -11.93
CA PHE A 408 -9.53 0.14 -13.09
C PHE A 408 -9.27 -0.91 -14.16
N ALA A 409 -8.00 -1.16 -14.51
CA ALA A 409 -7.65 -2.18 -15.49
C ALA A 409 -8.14 -3.57 -15.03
N ALA A 410 -7.86 -3.96 -13.78
CA ALA A 410 -8.34 -5.24 -13.24
C ALA A 410 -9.87 -5.35 -13.31
N SER A 411 -10.60 -4.28 -12.99
CA SER A 411 -12.06 -4.22 -13.07
C SER A 411 -12.59 -4.47 -14.48
N VAL A 412 -11.94 -3.91 -15.51
CA VAL A 412 -12.30 -4.17 -16.92
C VAL A 412 -12.16 -5.66 -17.24
N TYR A 413 -11.04 -6.27 -16.86
CA TYR A 413 -10.80 -7.68 -17.16
C TYR A 413 -11.68 -8.62 -16.32
N ILE A 414 -12.04 -8.26 -15.08
CA ILE A 414 -13.01 -9.02 -14.26
C ILE A 414 -14.40 -8.97 -14.91
N GLN A 415 -14.83 -7.80 -15.39
CA GLN A 415 -16.09 -7.62 -16.09
C GLN A 415 -16.15 -8.48 -17.37
N GLU A 416 -15.06 -8.58 -18.12
CA GLU A 416 -15.00 -9.42 -19.31
C GLU A 416 -14.88 -10.91 -18.99
N LEU A 417 -14.05 -11.28 -18.01
CA LEU A 417 -13.80 -12.66 -17.62
C LEU A 417 -15.09 -13.40 -17.24
N PHE A 418 -15.96 -12.74 -16.47
CA PHE A 418 -17.22 -13.32 -16.00
C PHE A 418 -18.44 -12.88 -16.79
N ASN A 419 -18.25 -12.10 -17.86
CA ASN A 419 -19.32 -11.46 -18.62
C ASN A 419 -20.35 -10.81 -17.68
N LEU A 420 -19.88 -9.92 -16.81
CA LEU A 420 -20.71 -9.29 -15.79
C LEU A 420 -21.75 -8.36 -16.45
N GLU A 421 -22.98 -8.46 -15.97
CA GLU A 421 -24.13 -7.65 -16.35
C GLU A 421 -24.66 -6.84 -15.14
N PRO A 422 -25.14 -5.60 -15.36
CA PRO A 422 -24.95 -4.84 -16.60
C PRO A 422 -23.46 -4.51 -16.80
N LYS A 423 -23.03 -4.41 -18.05
CA LYS A 423 -21.72 -3.83 -18.37
C LYS A 423 -21.72 -2.36 -17.94
N ILE A 424 -20.77 -1.99 -17.08
CA ILE A 424 -20.60 -0.60 -16.61
C ILE A 424 -19.47 0.08 -17.40
N ASP A 425 -19.52 1.41 -17.48
CA ASP A 425 -18.49 2.22 -18.15
C ASP A 425 -17.35 2.57 -17.18
N ILE A 426 -16.41 1.63 -17.05
CA ILE A 426 -15.25 1.77 -16.16
C ILE A 426 -14.34 2.91 -16.63
N LEU A 427 -14.32 3.22 -17.93
CA LEU A 427 -13.54 4.33 -18.46
C LEU A 427 -14.09 5.67 -17.98
N ALA A 428 -15.42 5.83 -18.00
CA ALA A 428 -16.06 7.04 -17.46
C ALA A 428 -15.81 7.21 -15.94
N LEU A 429 -15.74 6.11 -15.18
CA LEU A 429 -15.35 6.17 -13.77
C LEU A 429 -13.90 6.64 -13.60
N ALA A 430 -12.98 6.14 -14.44
CA ALA A 430 -11.59 6.58 -14.43
C ALA A 430 -11.45 8.07 -14.81
N GLU A 431 -12.24 8.56 -15.77
CA GLU A 431 -12.28 9.99 -16.13
C GLU A 431 -12.72 10.87 -14.96
N ARG A 432 -13.78 10.45 -14.23
CA ARG A 432 -14.26 11.14 -13.02
C ARG A 432 -13.19 11.16 -11.93
N GLU A 433 -12.54 10.02 -11.70
CA GLU A 433 -11.50 9.89 -10.68
C GLU A 433 -10.29 10.78 -10.99
N VAL A 434 -9.83 10.77 -12.25
CA VAL A 434 -8.73 11.64 -12.70
C VAL A 434 -9.07 13.11 -12.50
N ALA A 435 -10.29 13.53 -12.82
CA ALA A 435 -10.73 14.91 -12.61
C ALA A 435 -10.63 15.29 -11.13
N LYS A 436 -11.11 14.45 -10.21
CA LYS A 436 -11.03 14.69 -8.77
C LYS A 436 -9.59 14.72 -8.27
N ARG A 437 -8.73 13.78 -8.70
CA ARG A 437 -7.32 13.73 -8.27
C ARG A 437 -6.50 14.94 -8.74
N LEU A 438 -6.89 15.56 -9.86
CA LEU A 438 -6.23 16.78 -10.33
C LEU A 438 -6.49 17.98 -9.40
N GLU A 439 -7.57 17.97 -8.62
CA GLU A 439 -7.94 19.03 -7.67
C GLU A 439 -7.30 18.86 -6.28
N ASP A 440 -6.66 17.72 -5.98
CA ASP A 440 -6.10 17.44 -4.65
C ASP A 440 -5.05 18.46 -4.23
N TRP A 441 -4.11 18.77 -5.13
CA TRP A 441 -3.06 19.77 -4.86
C TRP A 441 -3.66 21.13 -4.53
N ASP A 442 -4.63 21.58 -5.34
CA ASP A 442 -5.27 22.87 -5.16
C ASP A 442 -6.09 22.91 -3.86
N THR A 443 -6.66 21.77 -3.44
CA THR A 443 -7.36 21.64 -2.16
C THR A 443 -6.39 21.75 -0.98
N ILE A 444 -5.29 20.99 -0.98
CA ILE A 444 -4.28 21.05 0.08
C ILE A 444 -3.70 22.47 0.20
N MET A 445 -3.38 23.11 -0.94
CA MET A 445 -2.82 24.46 -0.94
C MET A 445 -3.84 25.52 -0.49
N ARG A 446 -5.12 25.38 -0.88
CA ARG A 446 -6.18 26.26 -0.38
C ARG A 446 -6.30 26.17 1.14
N ASP A 447 -6.35 24.96 1.69
CA ASP A 447 -6.44 24.77 3.15
C ASP A 447 -5.19 25.33 3.85
N LEU A 448 -4.00 25.14 3.26
CA LEU A 448 -2.75 25.70 3.75
C LEU A 448 -2.80 27.23 3.79
N ASP A 449 -3.25 27.88 2.73
CA ASP A 449 -3.33 29.34 2.62
C ASP A 449 -4.41 29.94 3.52
N GLU A 450 -5.58 29.29 3.65
CA GLU A 450 -6.69 29.74 4.50
C GLU A 450 -6.31 29.81 5.99
N HIS A 451 -5.41 28.93 6.44
CA HIS A 451 -4.98 28.86 7.84
C HIS A 451 -3.65 29.57 8.11
N ARG A 452 -3.03 30.17 7.09
CA ARG A 452 -1.77 30.92 7.22
C ARG A 452 -2.02 32.31 7.80
N ASP A 453 -1.27 32.69 8.82
CA ASP A 453 -1.28 34.04 9.40
C ASP A 453 0.13 34.55 9.65
N THR A 454 0.60 35.41 8.75
CA THR A 454 1.92 36.07 8.85
C THR A 454 1.82 37.54 9.26
N SER A 455 0.66 37.98 9.77
CA SER A 455 0.45 39.36 10.20
C SER A 455 1.26 39.72 11.46
N GLN A 456 1.54 38.72 12.29
CA GLN A 456 2.44 38.83 13.45
C GLN A 456 3.89 38.61 13.02
N PRO A 457 4.86 39.31 13.62
CA PRO A 457 6.26 39.13 13.30
C PRO A 457 6.76 37.74 13.73
N GLU A 458 7.62 37.17 12.90
CA GLU A 458 8.38 35.97 13.24
C GLU A 458 9.32 36.24 14.42
N HIS A 459 9.43 35.29 15.37
CA HIS A 459 10.47 35.30 16.40
C HIS A 459 11.87 35.06 15.78
N ASP A 460 12.96 35.16 16.55
CA ASP A 460 14.27 34.87 15.97
C ASP A 460 14.33 33.40 15.55
N PRO A 461 14.58 33.10 14.25
CA PRO A 461 14.68 31.72 13.77
C PRO A 461 15.73 30.88 14.52
N SER A 462 16.73 31.52 15.14
CA SER A 462 17.74 30.83 15.96
C SER A 462 17.17 30.11 17.18
N GLU A 463 16.01 30.56 17.68
CA GLU A 463 15.37 30.00 18.87
C GLU A 463 14.86 28.56 18.63
N TYR A 464 14.53 28.22 17.39
CA TYR A 464 13.99 26.91 16.98
C TYR A 464 15.08 25.92 16.56
N VAL A 465 16.32 26.35 16.35
CA VAL A 465 17.43 25.46 15.95
C VAL A 465 17.71 24.43 17.05
N GLY A 466 17.74 23.15 16.70
CA GLY A 466 18.00 22.07 17.65
C GLY A 466 17.55 20.69 17.16
N GLU A 467 17.78 19.68 18.01
CA GLU A 467 17.28 18.32 17.80
C GLU A 467 16.00 18.10 18.63
N TYR A 468 14.98 17.53 18.00
CA TYR A 468 13.69 17.23 18.60
C TYR A 468 13.39 15.74 18.47
N HIS A 469 12.90 15.11 19.53
CA HIS A 469 12.70 13.66 19.59
C HIS A 469 11.23 13.33 19.87
N GLY A 470 10.70 12.38 19.12
CA GLY A 470 9.34 11.86 19.22
C GLY A 470 9.11 10.83 18.10
N PHE A 471 8.11 9.96 18.26
CA PHE A 471 7.87 8.82 17.36
C PHE A 471 9.08 7.92 17.14
N GLY A 472 10.02 7.85 18.08
CA GLY A 472 11.27 7.10 17.92
C GLY A 472 12.21 7.65 16.84
N ILE A 473 11.96 8.87 16.34
CA ILE A 473 12.79 9.55 15.34
C ILE A 473 13.33 10.88 15.88
N THR A 474 14.39 11.38 15.23
CA THR A 474 14.93 12.72 15.51
C THR A 474 14.59 13.68 14.37
N VAL A 475 13.91 14.79 14.66
CA VAL A 475 13.74 15.90 13.72
C VAL A 475 14.77 16.97 14.05
N SER A 476 15.65 17.29 13.10
CA SER A 476 16.69 18.30 13.27
C SER A 476 16.27 19.59 12.58
N ILE A 477 16.42 20.71 13.29
CA ILE A 477 16.20 22.05 12.76
C ILE A 477 17.52 22.79 12.79
N GLU A 478 17.94 23.28 11.65
CA GLU A 478 19.22 23.94 11.47
C GLU A 478 19.08 25.22 10.66
N ARG A 479 20.10 26.10 10.74
CA ARG A 479 20.25 27.20 9.79
C ARG A 479 21.19 26.79 8.68
N ASP A 480 20.73 26.92 7.46
CA ASP A 480 21.57 26.76 6.28
C ASP A 480 22.63 27.87 6.25
N ILE A 481 23.91 27.48 6.16
CA ILE A 481 25.03 28.43 6.26
C ILE A 481 25.06 29.39 5.06
N ALA A 482 24.64 28.93 3.87
CA ALA A 482 24.72 29.71 2.65
C ALA A 482 23.56 30.69 2.51
N THR A 483 22.34 30.26 2.86
CA THR A 483 21.11 31.03 2.66
C THR A 483 20.59 31.69 3.94
N GLY A 484 21.05 31.24 5.11
CA GLY A 484 20.60 31.71 6.43
C GLY A 484 19.21 31.21 6.83
N LYS A 485 18.54 30.43 5.96
CA LYS A 485 17.18 29.92 6.13
C LYS A 485 17.13 28.77 7.13
N MET A 486 15.98 28.58 7.77
CA MET A 486 15.73 27.39 8.58
C MET A 486 15.47 26.19 7.70
N MET A 487 16.01 25.05 8.10
CA MET A 487 15.85 23.77 7.41
C MET A 487 15.42 22.70 8.41
N VAL A 488 14.55 21.80 7.97
CA VAL A 488 14.24 20.55 8.66
C VAL A 488 15.00 19.39 8.02
N CYS A 489 15.49 18.47 8.82
CA CYS A 489 15.96 17.15 8.38
C CYS A 489 15.32 16.06 9.24
N LEU A 490 14.64 15.11 8.59
CA LEU A 490 13.93 14.00 9.24
C LEU A 490 14.91 12.84 9.49
N ASN A 491 14.96 12.40 10.75
CA ASN A 491 15.83 11.34 11.26
C ASN A 491 17.29 11.40 10.81
N LYS A 492 17.83 12.61 10.63
CA LYS A 492 19.20 12.87 10.16
C LYS A 492 19.51 12.30 8.77
N VAL A 493 18.47 12.08 7.96
CA VAL A 493 18.62 11.61 6.59
C VAL A 493 18.67 12.81 5.66
N GLU A 494 19.86 13.13 5.15
CA GLU A 494 20.12 14.34 4.35
C GLU A 494 19.19 14.51 3.14
N ALA A 495 18.78 13.41 2.51
CA ALA A 495 17.85 13.44 1.37
C ALA A 495 16.45 14.02 1.71
N THR A 496 16.14 14.16 3.00
CA THR A 496 14.87 14.70 3.52
C THR A 496 14.96 16.18 3.88
N ARG A 497 16.12 16.80 3.67
CA ARG A 497 16.36 18.19 4.05
C ARG A 497 15.43 19.14 3.28
N GLN A 498 14.58 19.88 3.98
CA GLN A 498 13.61 20.81 3.39
C GLN A 498 13.68 22.18 4.07
N GLU A 499 13.32 23.24 3.33
CA GLU A 499 13.21 24.59 3.90
C GLU A 499 11.99 24.66 4.84
N LEU A 500 12.17 25.28 6.01
CA LEU A 500 11.08 25.64 6.90
C LEU A 500 10.69 27.10 6.66
N GLU A 501 9.42 27.32 6.37
CA GLU A 501 8.86 28.64 6.10
C GLU A 501 7.95 29.11 7.23
N TYR A 502 8.05 30.38 7.57
CA TYR A 502 7.17 31.02 8.53
C TYR A 502 5.71 30.95 8.06
N TYR A 503 4.90 30.28 8.88
CA TYR A 503 3.50 29.97 8.56
C TYR A 503 2.53 30.71 9.48
N ASN A 504 2.80 30.67 10.78
CA ASN A 504 2.08 31.37 11.85
C ASN A 504 3.04 31.57 13.03
N VAL A 505 2.69 32.36 14.04
CA VAL A 505 3.49 32.51 15.26
C VAL A 505 3.77 31.13 15.86
N ASP A 506 5.05 30.78 15.97
CA ASP A 506 5.55 29.46 16.40
C ASP A 506 5.15 28.28 15.49
N TRP A 507 4.75 28.51 14.24
CA TRP A 507 4.39 27.45 13.28
C TRP A 507 5.21 27.60 12.01
N TYR A 508 5.75 26.47 11.55
CA TYR A 508 6.55 26.42 10.32
C TYR A 508 6.03 25.33 9.40
N SER A 509 5.96 25.67 8.12
CA SER A 509 5.61 24.73 7.05
C SER A 509 6.88 24.26 6.34
N PHE A 510 6.88 23.02 5.89
CA PHE A 510 7.90 22.48 4.99
C PHE A 510 7.28 21.83 3.75
N TRP A 511 6.06 22.26 3.40
CA TRP A 511 5.40 21.87 2.17
C TRP A 511 6.19 22.32 0.94
N PRO A 512 6.25 21.49 -0.13
CA PRO A 512 6.59 21.93 -1.47
C PRO A 512 5.83 23.20 -1.89
N LYS A 513 6.45 24.05 -2.73
CA LYS A 513 5.86 25.32 -3.17
C LYS A 513 5.04 25.17 -4.44
N THR A 514 5.26 24.09 -5.18
CA THR A 514 4.60 23.82 -6.45
C THR A 514 4.15 22.37 -6.53
N ARG A 515 3.11 22.14 -7.33
CA ARG A 515 2.62 20.79 -7.64
C ARG A 515 3.72 19.90 -8.20
N ASP A 516 4.62 20.46 -9.01
CA ASP A 516 5.72 19.70 -9.61
C ASP A 516 6.76 19.28 -8.58
N GLU A 517 7.07 20.12 -7.58
CA GLU A 517 7.93 19.74 -6.46
C GLU A 517 7.28 18.66 -5.58
N TRP A 518 5.96 18.77 -5.35
CA TRP A 518 5.20 17.73 -4.67
C TRP A 518 5.22 16.41 -5.45
N LEU A 519 4.94 16.42 -6.74
CA LEU A 519 5.00 15.22 -7.57
C LEU A 519 6.40 14.59 -7.60
N LYS A 520 7.46 15.40 -7.77
CA LYS A 520 8.85 14.93 -7.75
C LYS A 520 9.20 14.29 -6.42
N GLY A 521 8.73 14.91 -5.33
CA GLY A 521 8.99 14.47 -3.97
C GLY A 521 8.24 13.22 -3.56
N GLY A 522 7.32 12.67 -4.38
CA GLY A 522 6.68 11.37 -4.13
C GLY A 522 6.27 11.17 -2.67
N TRP A 523 5.36 12.03 -2.18
CA TRP A 523 5.01 12.09 -0.76
C TRP A 523 3.89 11.10 -0.44
N LEU A 524 4.26 9.91 0.06
CA LEU A 524 3.31 8.83 0.41
C LEU A 524 2.52 9.18 1.67
N ASP A 525 1.18 9.28 1.55
CA ASP A 525 0.25 9.64 2.64
C ASP A 525 0.48 11.05 3.22
N TRP A 526 0.96 11.96 2.38
CA TRP A 526 0.99 13.41 2.63
C TRP A 526 -0.09 14.09 1.78
N ASP A 527 -1.35 13.83 2.11
CA ASP A 527 -2.54 14.35 1.44
C ASP A 527 -3.40 15.25 2.33
N TYR A 528 -2.91 15.58 3.52
CA TYR A 528 -3.53 16.49 4.47
C TYR A 528 -2.57 17.62 4.89
N TYR A 529 -3.02 18.87 4.84
CA TYR A 529 -2.13 20.04 4.95
C TYR A 529 -1.36 20.13 6.28
N LEU A 530 -1.88 19.62 7.40
CA LEU A 530 -1.15 19.65 8.67
C LEU A 530 0.07 18.71 8.71
N VAL A 531 0.16 17.73 7.80
CA VAL A 531 1.31 16.81 7.75
C VAL A 531 2.61 17.53 7.40
N GLY A 532 2.55 18.65 6.68
CA GLY A 532 3.73 19.50 6.42
C GLY A 532 3.91 20.66 7.39
N ILE A 533 3.30 20.64 8.58
CA ILE A 533 3.35 21.74 9.55
C ILE A 533 3.88 21.26 10.92
N PHE A 534 4.84 21.99 11.47
CA PHE A 534 5.23 21.90 12.87
C PHE A 534 4.72 23.08 13.67
N LYS A 535 4.14 22.80 14.83
CA LYS A 535 3.68 23.81 15.79
C LYS A 535 4.58 23.77 17.03
N PHE A 536 5.50 24.73 17.15
CA PHE A 536 6.42 24.84 18.28
C PHE A 536 5.70 25.18 19.57
N VAL A 537 6.25 24.65 20.66
CA VAL A 537 5.72 24.80 22.02
C VAL A 537 6.75 25.51 22.87
N ARG A 538 6.34 26.63 23.47
CA ARG A 538 7.17 27.40 24.40
C ARG A 538 6.76 27.13 25.84
N LYS A 539 7.75 27.10 26.73
CA LYS A 539 7.57 27.18 28.19
C LYS A 539 8.45 28.30 28.71
N GLU A 540 7.86 29.24 29.46
CA GLU A 540 8.56 30.41 30.00
C GLU A 540 9.32 31.22 28.92
N GLY A 541 8.76 31.31 27.71
CA GLY A 541 9.33 32.03 26.57
C GLY A 541 10.34 31.23 25.73
N VAL A 542 10.79 30.05 26.21
CA VAL A 542 11.78 29.22 25.52
C VAL A 542 11.11 28.09 24.74
N VAL A 543 11.55 27.85 23.50
CA VAL A 543 11.11 26.70 22.68
C VAL A 543 11.58 25.39 23.33
N THR A 544 10.61 24.56 23.72
CA THR A 544 10.85 23.27 24.41
C THR A 544 10.50 22.05 23.56
N GLY A 545 9.86 22.25 22.41
CA GLY A 545 9.39 21.18 21.55
C GLY A 545 8.52 21.69 20.41
N PHE A 546 7.90 20.77 19.68
CA PHE A 546 6.79 21.06 18.77
C PHE A 546 5.76 19.92 18.81
N THR A 547 4.58 20.15 18.24
CA THR A 547 3.61 19.09 17.95
C THR A 547 3.48 18.91 16.44
N TRP A 548 3.26 17.67 16.01
CA TRP A 548 3.11 17.32 14.59
C TRP A 548 1.91 16.41 14.36
N VAL A 549 1.06 16.76 13.40
CA VAL A 549 -0.03 15.91 12.93
C VAL A 549 0.49 15.10 11.75
N TRP A 550 0.33 13.78 11.77
CA TRP A 550 1.06 12.86 10.89
C TRP A 550 0.14 12.05 9.96
N GLU A 551 -1.18 12.08 10.21
CA GLU A 551 -2.24 11.60 9.31
C GLU A 551 -3.50 12.45 9.52
N GLU A 552 -4.43 12.45 8.56
CA GLU A 552 -5.73 13.08 8.74
C GLU A 552 -6.49 12.44 9.93
N GLY A 553 -7.04 13.29 10.80
CA GLY A 553 -7.78 12.84 11.99
C GLY A 553 -6.92 12.33 13.15
N ALA A 554 -5.58 12.34 13.04
CA ALA A 554 -4.71 12.07 14.16
C ALA A 554 -4.52 13.28 15.09
N GLU A 555 -4.33 12.98 16.37
CA GLU A 555 -3.94 13.99 17.34
C GLU A 555 -2.50 14.47 17.11
N PRO A 556 -2.20 15.76 17.36
CA PRO A 556 -0.83 16.26 17.30
C PRO A 556 0.08 15.51 18.28
N TYR A 557 1.13 14.90 17.74
CA TYR A 557 2.11 14.17 18.54
C TYR A 557 3.24 15.09 19.03
N PRO A 558 3.62 15.04 20.31
CA PRO A 558 4.65 15.91 20.85
C PRO A 558 6.07 15.43 20.52
N PHE A 559 6.91 16.35 20.06
CA PHE A 559 8.36 16.21 19.94
C PHE A 559 9.05 17.09 20.97
N THR A 560 9.94 16.51 21.77
CA THR A 560 10.65 17.22 22.83
C THR A 560 12.02 17.66 22.36
N ARG A 561 12.38 18.93 22.59
CA ARG A 561 13.72 19.44 22.32
C ARG A 561 14.73 18.77 23.24
N LYS A 562 15.81 18.26 22.66
CA LYS A 562 16.93 17.73 23.43
C LYS A 562 17.66 18.87 24.15
N ALA A 563 17.88 18.67 25.45
CA ALA A 563 18.55 19.63 26.32
C ALA A 563 20.02 19.86 25.94
#